data_AF-A0A3D2U216-F1
#
_entry.id   AF-A0A3D2U216-F1
#
_cell.length_a   1.000
_cell.length_b   1.000
_cell.length_c   1.000
_cell.angle_alpha   90.00
_cell.angle_beta   90.00
_cell.angle_gamma   90.00
#
_symmetry.space_group_name_H-M   'P 1'
#
loop_
_entity.id
_entity.type
_entity.pdbx_description
1 polymer ?
#
loop_
_entity_poly.entity_id
_entity_poly.type
_entity_poly.pdbx_seq_one_letter_code
_entity_poly.pdbx_strand_id
1 'polypeptide(L)'
;MVEGATCRGTLSGGPGVSVPLEQIDRLDFAGSRIVYLSAITPRDVEHVPYFDVTWKYRRDRNLDGGPLAVGGQQFARGLAMHSKTRLVYTLAARHRRFQAWMGIDALVGRRGNVHVVISADGKTLLETDVKGTDKPQLVDLDITGRRELQILVDFGGDLDIADHLDLAEARLIRKEP
;
A
#
# COMPACT_ATOMS: atom_id res chain seq x y z
N MET A 1 -1.44 -24.89 -4.85
CA MET A 1 -0.74 -25.77 -3.90
C MET A 1 0.70 -25.83 -4.32
N VAL A 2 1.64 -25.61 -3.39
CA VAL A 2 3.08 -25.71 -3.70
C VAL A 2 3.56 -27.10 -3.30
N GLU A 3 4.11 -27.83 -4.26
CA GLU A 3 4.74 -29.14 -4.04
C GLU A 3 6.16 -29.08 -4.58
N GLY A 4 7.14 -29.16 -3.66
CA GLY A 4 8.56 -29.04 -4.00
C GLY A 4 8.87 -27.72 -4.71
N ALA A 5 9.48 -27.80 -5.89
CA ALA A 5 9.85 -26.66 -6.72
C ALA A 5 8.74 -26.18 -7.67
N THR A 6 7.51 -26.69 -7.53
CA THR A 6 6.41 -26.41 -8.46
C THR A 6 5.19 -25.86 -7.74
N CYS A 7 4.57 -24.85 -8.35
CA CYS A 7 3.26 -24.35 -7.95
C CYS A 7 2.22 -24.95 -8.90
N ARG A 8 1.24 -25.65 -8.34
CA ARG A 8 0.04 -26.11 -9.06
C ARG A 8 -1.14 -25.23 -8.75
N GLY A 9 -1.88 -24.83 -9.77
CA GLY A 9 -3.12 -24.06 -9.65
C GLY A 9 -4.16 -24.55 -10.64
N THR A 10 -5.39 -24.07 -10.49
CA THR A 10 -6.45 -24.28 -11.48
C THR A 10 -6.82 -22.92 -12.03
N LEU A 11 -6.80 -22.77 -13.35
CA LEU A 11 -7.23 -21.55 -14.01
C LEU A 11 -8.75 -21.37 -13.84
N SER A 12 -9.23 -20.14 -13.94
CA SER A 12 -10.66 -19.81 -13.84
C SER A 12 -11.54 -20.58 -14.85
N GLY A 13 -10.96 -21.06 -15.96
CA GLY A 13 -11.64 -21.89 -16.96
C GLY A 13 -11.69 -23.40 -16.65
N GLY A 14 -11.07 -23.87 -15.56
CA GLY A 14 -11.04 -25.29 -15.18
C GLY A 14 -9.74 -26.08 -15.48
N PRO A 15 -8.89 -25.73 -16.47
CA PRO A 15 -7.61 -26.40 -16.66
C PRO A 15 -6.68 -26.23 -15.45
N GLY A 16 -6.01 -27.32 -15.07
CA GLY A 16 -4.89 -27.27 -14.15
C GLY A 16 -3.67 -26.64 -14.83
N VAL A 17 -2.93 -25.82 -14.10
CA VAL A 17 -1.63 -25.27 -14.50
C VAL A 17 -0.58 -25.68 -13.48
N SER A 18 0.62 -26.00 -13.95
CA SER A 18 1.78 -26.25 -13.11
C SER A 18 2.93 -25.40 -13.61
N VAL A 19 3.50 -24.58 -12.73
CA VAL A 19 4.58 -23.65 -13.06
C VAL A 19 5.72 -23.84 -12.07
N PRO A 20 6.99 -23.94 -12.52
CA PRO A 20 8.14 -23.93 -11.62
C PRO A 20 8.17 -22.63 -10.80
N LEU A 21 8.49 -22.72 -9.50
CA LEU A 21 8.53 -21.55 -8.60
C LEU A 21 9.51 -20.48 -9.08
N GLU A 22 10.63 -20.88 -9.70
CA GLU A 22 11.64 -19.97 -10.27
C GLU A 22 11.11 -19.10 -11.44
N GLN A 23 10.02 -19.52 -12.08
CA GLN A 23 9.37 -18.79 -13.17
C GLN A 23 8.21 -17.93 -12.67
N ILE A 24 7.86 -18.02 -11.38
CA ILE A 24 6.82 -17.22 -10.77
C ILE A 24 7.48 -15.99 -10.18
N ASP A 25 7.51 -14.91 -10.96
CA ASP A 25 7.90 -13.59 -10.47
C ASP A 25 6.90 -13.08 -9.44
N ARG A 26 5.59 -13.32 -9.70
CA ARG A 26 4.51 -12.84 -8.84
C ARG A 26 3.26 -13.71 -8.96
N LEU A 27 2.56 -13.89 -7.82
CA LEU A 27 1.27 -14.58 -7.75
C LEU A 27 0.20 -13.63 -7.22
N ASP A 28 -0.74 -13.23 -8.08
CA ASP A 28 -1.86 -12.37 -7.71
C ASP A 28 -3.16 -13.17 -7.61
N PHE A 29 -3.89 -13.00 -6.50
CA PHE A 29 -5.17 -13.66 -6.29
C PHE A 29 -6.29 -12.90 -7.00
N ALA A 30 -6.61 -13.31 -8.23
CA ALA A 30 -7.68 -12.71 -9.04
C ALA A 30 -9.11 -12.96 -8.53
N GLY A 31 -9.29 -13.79 -7.49
CA GLY A 31 -10.60 -14.25 -7.06
C GLY A 31 -11.40 -13.23 -6.26
N SER A 32 -11.75 -12.05 -6.78
CA SER A 32 -12.63 -11.00 -6.19
C SER A 32 -12.36 -10.53 -4.74
N ARG A 33 -11.51 -11.21 -3.98
CA ARG A 33 -11.26 -11.10 -2.53
C ARG A 33 -10.40 -9.91 -2.16
N ILE A 34 -9.80 -9.28 -3.15
CA ILE A 34 -8.89 -8.14 -3.01
C ILE A 34 -9.56 -6.91 -3.61
N VAL A 35 -9.54 -5.81 -2.87
CA VAL A 35 -9.90 -4.49 -3.38
C VAL A 35 -8.71 -3.58 -3.15
N TYR A 36 -8.08 -3.12 -4.23
CA TYR A 36 -7.00 -2.14 -4.14
C TYR A 36 -7.53 -0.80 -3.68
N LEU A 37 -6.82 -0.11 -2.77
CA LEU A 37 -7.18 1.25 -2.37
C LEU A 37 -7.13 2.20 -3.58
N SER A 38 -6.22 2.00 -4.53
CA SER A 38 -6.17 2.77 -5.76
C SER A 38 -7.38 2.58 -6.69
N ALA A 39 -8.15 1.49 -6.53
CA ALA A 39 -9.37 1.24 -7.30
C ALA A 39 -10.61 1.93 -6.71
N ILE A 40 -10.54 2.43 -5.48
CA ILE A 40 -11.65 3.07 -4.78
C ILE A 40 -11.30 4.52 -4.45
N THR A 41 -12.31 5.35 -4.24
CA THR A 41 -12.09 6.75 -3.86
C THR A 41 -12.12 6.85 -2.34
N PRO A 42 -11.13 7.50 -1.70
CA PRO A 42 -11.22 7.84 -0.28
C PRO A 42 -12.45 8.73 -0.04
N ARG A 43 -13.11 8.54 1.11
CA ARG A 43 -14.22 9.39 1.56
C ARG A 43 -13.72 10.82 1.81
N ASP A 44 -12.59 10.94 2.52
CA ASP A 44 -11.98 12.21 2.87
C ASP A 44 -10.52 12.22 2.44
N VAL A 45 -10.08 13.36 1.91
CA VAL A 45 -8.69 13.64 1.54
C VAL A 45 -8.35 15.01 2.08
N GLU A 46 -7.38 15.05 2.98
CA GLU A 46 -6.83 16.30 3.49
C GLU A 46 -5.33 16.32 3.23
N HIS A 47 -4.85 17.45 2.74
CA HIS A 47 -3.43 17.73 2.65
C HIS A 47 -3.21 19.14 3.18
N VAL A 48 -2.31 19.28 4.16
CA VAL A 48 -1.94 20.58 4.73
C VAL A 48 -0.52 20.89 4.27
N PRO A 49 -0.34 21.80 3.30
CA PRO A 49 0.96 22.03 2.71
C PRO A 49 1.87 22.83 3.67
N TYR A 50 3.19 22.57 3.64
CA TYR A 50 4.18 23.34 4.40
C TYR A 50 4.67 24.58 3.64
N PHE A 51 4.82 24.46 2.31
CA PHE A 51 5.10 25.55 1.37
C PHE A 51 3.83 25.86 0.55
N ASP A 52 3.84 26.86 -0.34
CA ASP A 52 2.72 27.11 -1.28
C ASP A 52 2.54 26.00 -2.36
N VAL A 53 3.09 24.81 -2.12
CA VAL A 53 3.00 23.62 -2.98
C VAL A 53 1.98 22.66 -2.40
N THR A 54 0.87 22.47 -3.12
CA THR A 54 -0.12 21.45 -2.77
C THR A 54 0.21 20.14 -3.45
N TRP A 55 0.55 19.11 -2.67
CA TRP A 55 0.72 17.76 -3.18
C TRP A 55 -0.61 17.02 -3.23
N LYS A 56 -0.91 16.43 -4.38
CA LYS A 56 -2.03 15.50 -4.52
C LYS A 56 -1.50 14.08 -4.39
N TYR A 57 -2.14 13.28 -3.54
CA TYR A 57 -1.90 11.84 -3.55
C TYR A 57 -2.14 11.28 -4.96
N ARG A 58 -1.40 10.23 -5.31
CA ARG A 58 -1.54 9.56 -6.61
C ARG A 58 -1.86 8.09 -6.44
N ARG A 59 -2.46 7.55 -7.50
CA ARG A 59 -2.92 6.17 -7.59
C ARG A 59 -2.13 5.48 -8.70
N ASP A 60 -1.57 4.33 -8.39
CA ASP A 60 -0.83 3.45 -9.33
C ASP A 60 0.38 4.11 -10.01
N ARG A 61 0.84 5.25 -9.46
CA ARG A 61 1.99 6.03 -9.92
C ARG A 61 2.57 6.80 -8.73
N ASN A 62 3.87 7.07 -8.78
CA ASN A 62 4.51 7.93 -7.80
C ASN A 62 4.14 9.40 -7.98
N LEU A 63 4.49 10.26 -7.02
CA LEU A 63 4.12 11.69 -6.98
C LEU A 63 4.58 12.48 -8.22
N ASP A 64 5.66 12.06 -8.86
CA ASP A 64 6.24 12.65 -10.07
C ASP A 64 5.64 12.10 -11.38
N GLY A 65 4.79 11.06 -11.30
CA GLY A 65 4.06 10.47 -12.42
C GLY A 65 4.72 9.26 -13.09
N GLY A 66 5.85 8.81 -12.55
CA GLY A 66 6.52 7.55 -12.87
C GLY A 66 5.92 6.33 -12.16
N PRO A 67 6.56 5.15 -12.29
CA PRO A 67 6.11 3.94 -11.60
C PRO A 67 6.31 4.06 -10.08
N LEU A 68 5.45 3.41 -9.30
CA LEU A 68 5.67 3.22 -7.86
C LEU A 68 6.88 2.30 -7.68
N ALA A 69 7.81 2.66 -6.81
CA ALA A 69 9.03 1.90 -6.62
C ALA A 69 9.50 1.90 -5.17
N VAL A 70 9.47 0.73 -4.52
CA VAL A 70 9.83 0.59 -3.11
C VAL A 70 10.91 -0.50 -2.97
N GLY A 71 12.03 -0.16 -2.34
CA GLY A 71 13.16 -1.09 -2.14
C GLY A 71 13.74 -1.66 -3.43
N GLY A 72 13.72 -0.89 -4.51
CA GLY A 72 14.24 -1.32 -5.82
C GLY A 72 13.28 -2.19 -6.63
N GLN A 73 12.07 -2.47 -6.15
CA GLN A 73 11.03 -3.17 -6.89
C GLN A 73 9.96 -2.20 -7.38
N GLN A 74 9.51 -2.39 -8.62
CA GLN A 74 8.43 -1.59 -9.20
C GLN A 74 7.08 -2.25 -8.98
N PHE A 75 6.04 -1.44 -8.77
CA PHE A 75 4.69 -1.91 -8.52
C PHE A 75 3.68 -1.25 -9.46
N ALA A 76 2.77 -2.07 -10.02
CA ALA A 76 1.73 -1.59 -10.90
C ALA A 76 0.52 -0.98 -10.15
N ARG A 77 0.37 -1.32 -8.86
CA ARG A 77 -0.76 -0.88 -8.04
C ARG A 77 -0.27 -0.31 -6.72
N GLY A 78 -0.95 0.72 -6.23
CA GLY A 78 -0.67 1.31 -4.92
C GLY A 78 -1.04 2.78 -4.82
N LEU A 79 -0.61 3.41 -3.74
CA LEU A 79 -0.80 4.83 -3.48
C LEU A 79 0.55 5.50 -3.26
N ALA A 80 0.70 6.72 -3.76
CA ALA A 80 1.80 7.60 -3.41
C ALA A 80 1.25 8.82 -2.65
N MET A 81 1.88 9.16 -1.54
CA MET A 81 1.43 10.20 -0.62
C MET A 81 2.62 11.08 -0.22
N HIS A 82 2.38 12.39 -0.14
CA HIS A 82 3.33 13.31 0.49
C HIS A 82 3.05 13.39 1.99
N SER A 83 4.01 13.84 2.79
CA SER A 83 3.76 14.20 4.19
C SER A 83 2.68 15.27 4.33
N LYS A 84 2.10 15.33 5.53
CA LYS A 84 0.84 16.03 5.87
C LYS A 84 -0.35 15.64 4.99
N THR A 85 -0.43 14.40 4.52
CA THR A 85 -1.59 13.88 3.80
C THR A 85 -2.35 12.87 4.64
N ARG A 86 -3.66 13.05 4.72
CA ARG A 86 -4.61 12.17 5.40
C ARG A 86 -5.63 11.63 4.40
N LEU A 87 -5.73 10.32 4.30
CA LEU A 87 -6.74 9.62 3.49
C LEU A 87 -7.64 8.80 4.40
N VAL A 88 -8.95 8.91 4.19
CA VAL A 88 -9.95 8.11 4.92
C VAL A 88 -10.75 7.27 3.94
N TYR A 89 -10.86 5.97 4.20
CA TYR A 89 -11.62 5.03 3.40
C TYR A 89 -12.75 4.40 4.22
N THR A 90 -13.94 4.31 3.62
CA THR A 90 -15.04 3.53 4.19
C THR A 90 -14.85 2.04 3.90
N LEU A 91 -14.85 1.24 4.96
CA LEU A 91 -14.70 -0.21 4.90
C LEU A 91 -16.07 -0.87 4.90
N ALA A 92 -16.30 -1.76 3.93
CA ALA A 92 -17.42 -2.70 4.01
C ALA A 92 -17.16 -3.80 5.04
N ALA A 93 -18.22 -4.29 5.69
CA ALA A 93 -18.18 -5.31 6.75
C ALA A 93 -17.54 -6.66 6.37
N ARG A 94 -17.22 -6.88 5.10
CA ARG A 94 -16.55 -8.08 4.56
C ARG A 94 -15.02 -8.00 4.57
N HIS A 95 -14.43 -6.80 4.71
CA HIS A 95 -12.99 -6.64 4.75
C HIS A 95 -12.45 -7.09 6.11
N ARG A 96 -11.25 -7.69 6.11
CA ARG A 96 -10.61 -8.28 7.29
C ARG A 96 -9.16 -7.85 7.43
N ARG A 97 -8.43 -7.70 6.32
CA ARG A 97 -7.02 -7.29 6.36
C ARG A 97 -6.78 -6.09 5.47
N PHE A 98 -5.93 -5.19 5.93
CA PHE A 98 -5.28 -4.20 5.09
C PHE A 98 -3.82 -4.61 4.92
N GLN A 99 -3.37 -4.70 3.67
CA GLN A 99 -1.99 -5.05 3.34
C GLN A 99 -1.37 -4.05 2.37
N ALA A 100 -0.09 -3.74 2.56
CA ALA A 100 0.71 -2.93 1.64
C ALA A 100 2.21 -3.21 1.84
N TRP A 101 3.00 -2.96 0.81
CA TRP A 101 4.44 -2.73 0.95
C TRP A 101 4.66 -1.24 1.13
N MET A 102 5.19 -0.85 2.28
CA MET A 102 5.40 0.53 2.67
C MET A 102 6.88 0.90 2.59
N GLY A 103 7.18 2.05 2.01
CA GLY A 103 8.52 2.62 2.02
C GLY A 103 8.59 3.95 1.29
N ILE A 104 9.77 4.58 1.33
CA ILE A 104 10.04 5.79 0.54
C ILE A 104 10.27 5.41 -0.93
N ASP A 105 9.71 6.21 -1.84
CA ASP A 105 9.87 6.01 -3.28
C ASP A 105 11.35 6.06 -3.69
N ALA A 106 11.75 5.12 -4.55
CA ALA A 106 13.14 4.98 -5.00
C ALA A 106 13.69 6.23 -5.70
N LEU A 107 12.83 7.07 -6.30
CA LEU A 107 13.19 8.31 -6.99
C LEU A 107 13.85 9.33 -6.07
N VAL A 108 13.35 9.46 -4.84
CA VAL A 108 13.91 10.39 -3.85
C VAL A 108 15.04 9.77 -3.02
N GLY A 109 15.26 8.46 -3.18
CA GLY A 109 16.36 7.72 -2.59
C GLY A 109 16.39 7.83 -1.07
N ARG A 110 17.56 8.12 -0.50
CA ARG A 110 17.82 8.06 0.94
C ARG A 110 17.30 9.27 1.73
N ARG A 111 16.67 10.25 1.08
CA ARG A 111 16.37 11.57 1.67
C ARG A 111 15.00 11.66 2.35
N GLY A 112 14.04 10.83 1.94
CA GLY A 112 12.67 10.89 2.49
C GLY A 112 12.60 10.40 3.93
N ASN A 113 11.77 11.04 4.73
CA ASN A 113 11.59 10.74 6.15
C ASN A 113 10.18 11.14 6.60
N VAL A 114 9.29 10.17 6.73
CA VAL A 114 7.90 10.40 7.10
C VAL A 114 7.51 9.68 8.38
N HIS A 115 6.54 10.23 9.09
CA HIS A 115 5.86 9.56 10.19
C HIS A 115 4.51 9.02 9.72
N VAL A 116 4.27 7.72 9.81
CA VAL A 116 3.07 7.07 9.29
C VAL A 116 2.20 6.55 10.43
N VAL A 117 0.94 6.96 10.43
CA VAL A 117 -0.10 6.45 11.33
C VAL A 117 -1.22 5.82 10.52
N ILE A 118 -1.49 4.54 10.77
CA ILE A 118 -2.63 3.82 10.21
C ILE A 118 -3.57 3.45 11.34
N SER A 119 -4.82 3.91 11.25
CA SER A 119 -5.85 3.68 12.26
C SER A 119 -7.14 3.14 11.63
N ALA A 120 -7.94 2.46 12.44
CA ALA A 120 -9.26 1.99 12.04
C ALA A 120 -10.29 2.29 13.12
N ASP A 121 -11.41 2.92 12.74
CA ASP A 121 -12.42 3.48 13.64
C ASP A 121 -11.80 4.29 14.81
N GLY A 122 -10.81 5.13 14.49
CA GLY A 122 -10.09 5.96 15.47
C GLY A 122 -9.05 5.23 16.33
N LYS A 123 -8.92 3.90 16.24
CA LYS A 123 -7.88 3.15 16.95
C LYS A 123 -6.62 3.01 16.10
N THR A 124 -5.48 3.49 16.58
CA THR A 124 -4.16 3.26 15.93
C THR A 124 -3.83 1.77 15.87
N LEU A 125 -3.49 1.30 14.68
CA LEU A 125 -3.08 -0.08 14.38
C LEU A 125 -1.59 -0.18 14.04
N LEU A 126 -1.04 0.88 13.44
CA LEU A 126 0.38 1.03 13.13
C LEU A 126 0.77 2.50 13.30
N GLU A 127 1.93 2.73 13.91
CA GLU A 127 2.55 4.04 14.06
C GLU A 127 4.06 3.85 13.98
N THR A 128 4.70 4.44 12.98
CA THR A 128 6.14 4.22 12.74
C THR A 128 6.73 5.31 11.86
N ASP A 129 8.03 5.53 11.98
CA ASP A 129 8.80 6.36 11.05
C ASP A 129 9.31 5.50 9.90
N VAL A 130 9.33 6.07 8.69
CA VAL A 130 9.79 5.42 7.47
C VAL A 130 10.83 6.31 6.80
N LYS A 131 12.04 5.78 6.63
CA LYS A 131 13.17 6.51 6.04
C LYS A 131 13.58 5.90 4.71
N GLY A 132 14.18 6.72 3.84
CA GLY A 132 14.71 6.28 2.54
C GLY A 132 15.84 5.25 2.63
N THR A 133 16.41 5.04 3.82
CA THR A 133 17.41 3.99 4.08
C THR A 133 16.82 2.67 4.51
N ASP A 134 15.54 2.63 4.83
CA ASP A 134 14.90 1.45 5.39
C ASP A 134 14.57 0.44 4.28
N LYS A 135 14.54 -0.83 4.67
CA LYS A 135 13.98 -1.87 3.80
C LYS A 135 12.46 -1.67 3.71
N PRO A 136 11.82 -2.05 2.58
CA PRO A 136 10.37 -2.04 2.48
C PRO A 136 9.74 -2.82 3.63
N GLN A 137 8.74 -2.23 4.26
CA GLN A 137 8.01 -2.84 5.36
C GLN A 137 6.72 -3.48 4.84
N LEU A 138 6.49 -4.74 5.19
CA LEU A 138 5.20 -5.38 4.94
C LEU A 138 4.21 -4.94 6.03
N VAL A 139 3.21 -4.15 5.64
CA VAL A 139 2.08 -3.80 6.48
C VAL A 139 1.02 -4.89 6.33
N ASP A 140 0.59 -5.49 7.44
CA ASP A 140 -0.47 -6.52 7.46
C ASP A 140 -1.36 -6.40 8.72
N LEU A 141 -2.39 -5.56 8.62
CA LEU A 141 -3.21 -5.13 9.74
C LEU A 141 -4.58 -5.81 9.74
N ASP A 142 -5.04 -6.27 10.90
CA ASP A 142 -6.42 -6.75 11.09
C ASP A 142 -7.39 -5.56 11.23
N ILE A 143 -8.35 -5.50 10.30
CA ILE A 143 -9.42 -4.50 10.21
C ILE A 143 -10.79 -5.16 10.33
N THR A 144 -10.86 -6.36 10.91
CA THR A 144 -12.12 -7.09 11.11
C THR A 144 -13.12 -6.29 11.92
N GLY A 145 -14.34 -6.17 11.38
CA GLY A 145 -15.43 -5.44 12.03
C GLY A 145 -15.30 -3.92 11.96
N ARG A 146 -14.24 -3.39 11.34
CA ARG A 146 -14.00 -1.95 11.21
C ARG A 146 -14.80 -1.34 10.07
N ARG A 147 -15.16 -0.07 10.21
CA ARG A 147 -15.96 0.69 9.21
C ARG A 147 -15.17 1.79 8.53
N GLU A 148 -14.06 2.19 9.12
CA GLU A 148 -13.19 3.24 8.61
C GLU A 148 -11.73 2.80 8.69
N LEU A 149 -10.95 3.11 7.65
CA LEU A 149 -9.50 3.04 7.63
C LEU A 149 -8.96 4.44 7.36
N GLN A 150 -8.10 4.94 8.23
CA GLN A 150 -7.38 6.20 8.02
C GLN A 150 -5.90 5.92 7.86
N ILE A 151 -5.31 6.58 6.88
CA ILE A 151 -3.87 6.61 6.63
C ILE A 151 -3.44 8.06 6.73
N LEU A 152 -2.60 8.38 7.71
CA LEU A 152 -1.98 9.67 7.89
C LEU A 152 -0.48 9.52 7.64
N VAL A 153 0.04 10.36 6.75
CA VAL A 153 1.48 10.55 6.55
C VAL A 153 1.78 11.95 7.04
N ASP A 154 2.55 12.06 8.11
CA ASP A 154 3.02 13.30 8.70
C ASP A 154 4.53 13.48 8.43
N PHE A 155 5.07 14.66 8.72
CA PHE A 155 6.50 14.94 8.66
C PHE A 155 7.25 13.99 9.59
N GLY A 156 8.36 13.46 9.09
CA GLY A 156 9.36 12.84 9.94
C GLY A 156 10.31 13.88 10.54
N GLY A 157 11.52 13.42 10.88
CA GLY A 157 12.53 14.26 11.53
C GLY A 157 13.11 15.39 10.65
N ASP A 158 12.94 15.32 9.32
CA ASP A 158 13.58 16.20 8.34
C ASP A 158 12.58 17.12 7.60
N LEU A 159 11.43 17.41 8.22
CA LEU A 159 10.36 18.27 7.68
C LEU A 159 9.73 17.69 6.40
N ASP A 160 9.51 18.51 5.36
CA ASP A 160 8.73 18.22 4.14
C ASP A 160 9.61 17.75 2.96
N ILE A 161 10.91 17.54 3.16
CA ILE A 161 11.86 17.34 2.05
C ILE A 161 11.85 15.87 1.62
N ALA A 162 11.47 15.62 0.36
CA ALA A 162 11.54 14.30 -0.27
C ALA A 162 10.64 13.25 0.40
N ASP A 163 9.53 13.67 0.99
CA ASP A 163 8.59 12.82 1.72
C ASP A 163 7.62 12.07 0.81
N HIS A 164 8.19 11.36 -0.16
CA HIS A 164 7.42 10.56 -1.11
C HIS A 164 7.23 9.16 -0.51
N LEU A 165 6.15 8.97 0.23
CA LEU A 165 5.77 7.66 0.74
C LEU A 165 4.97 6.89 -0.32
N ASP A 166 5.41 5.68 -0.60
CA ASP A 166 4.69 4.70 -1.39
C ASP A 166 4.07 3.62 -0.49
N LEU A 167 2.78 3.39 -0.68
CA LEU A 167 2.05 2.20 -0.23
C LEU A 167 1.79 1.33 -1.45
N ALA A 168 2.80 0.58 -1.85
CA ALA A 168 2.72 -0.36 -2.95
C ALA A 168 1.76 -1.52 -2.61
N GLU A 169 0.98 -1.96 -3.58
CA GLU A 169 0.00 -3.04 -3.43
C GLU A 169 -1.05 -2.81 -2.31
N ALA A 170 -1.30 -1.55 -1.94
CA ALA A 170 -2.24 -1.19 -0.88
C ALA A 170 -3.63 -1.76 -1.17
N ARG A 171 -4.07 -2.72 -0.36
CA ARG A 171 -5.26 -3.53 -0.64
C ARG A 171 -6.00 -3.98 0.61
N LEU A 172 -7.31 -4.14 0.44
CA LEU A 172 -8.23 -4.71 1.41
C LEU A 172 -8.54 -6.16 1.03
N ILE A 173 -8.45 -7.07 1.98
CA ILE A 173 -8.67 -8.51 1.78
C ILE A 173 -9.90 -8.96 2.56
N ARG A 174 -10.76 -9.76 1.92
CA ARG A 174 -11.98 -10.34 2.49
C ARG A 174 -11.71 -11.72 3.09
N LYS A 175 -12.48 -12.12 4.11
CA LYS A 175 -12.45 -13.52 4.61
C LYS A 175 -13.03 -14.47 3.54
N GLU A 176 -12.57 -15.72 3.57
CA GLU A 176 -13.31 -16.82 2.98
C GLU A 176 -14.68 -16.96 3.68
N PRO A 177 -15.76 -17.30 2.94
CA PRO A 177 -17.04 -17.68 3.54
C PRO A 177 -16.89 -18.91 4.44
#